data_AF-A0A5P8FM88-F1
#
_entry.id   AF-A0A5P8FM88-F1
#
_cell.length_a   1.000
_cell.length_b   1.000
_cell.length_c   1.000
_cell.angle_alpha   90.00
_cell.angle_beta   90.00
_cell.angle_gamma   90.00
#
_symmetry.space_group_name_H-M   'P 1'
#
loop_
_entity.id
_entity.type
_entity.pdbx_description
1 polymer ?
#
loop_
_entity_poly.entity_id
_entity_poly.type
_entity_poly.pdbx_seq_one_letter_code
_entity_poly.pdbx_strand_id
1 'polypeptide(L)' 'MTIGHEHPTNPPQLVCPLCSGTSFQKEIAKSDSRWGFTTHKVTMMICTRCAHILHFYNHRSIFDID' A
#
# COMPACT_ATOMS: atom_id res chain seq x y z
N MET A 1 37.18 -16.49 9.71
CA MET A 1 36.74 -15.11 9.95
C MET A 1 35.56 -14.86 9.03
N THR A 2 34.34 -15.20 9.46
CA THR A 2 33.13 -15.06 8.62
C THR A 2 32.52 -13.68 8.87
N ILE A 3 32.59 -12.81 7.87
CA ILE A 3 31.90 -11.52 7.86
C ILE A 3 30.38 -11.77 7.82
N GLY A 4 29.70 -11.53 8.94
CA GLY A 4 28.25 -11.47 8.97
C GLY A 4 27.82 -10.20 8.25
N HIS A 5 27.17 -10.32 7.09
CA HIS A 5 26.50 -9.20 6.46
C HIS A 5 25.25 -8.87 7.29
N GLU A 6 25.36 -7.88 8.17
CA GLU A 6 24.21 -7.24 8.81
C GLU A 6 23.35 -6.57 7.73
N HIS A 7 22.22 -7.19 7.41
CA HIS A 7 21.19 -6.55 6.59
C HIS A 7 20.55 -5.46 7.46
N PRO A 8 20.64 -4.16 7.13
CA PRO A 8 19.95 -3.14 7.91
C PRO A 8 18.45 -3.42 7.84
N THR A 9 17.87 -3.84 8.97
CA THR A 9 16.44 -4.09 9.20
C THR A 9 15.64 -2.79 9.26
N ASN A 10 15.96 -1.80 8.42
CA ASN A 10 15.07 -0.66 8.24
C ASN A 10 14.03 -1.08 7.19
N PRO A 11 12.75 -1.26 7.57
CA PRO A 11 11.72 -1.54 6.57
C PRO A 11 11.74 -0.40 5.53
N PRO A 12 11.61 -0.70 4.23
CA PRO A 12 11.58 0.33 3.20
C PRO A 12 10.50 1.35 3.55
N GLN A 13 10.92 2.56 3.89
CA GLN A 13 9.99 3.65 4.19
C GLN A 13 9.35 4.13 2.90
N LEU A 14 8.04 4.28 2.92
CA LEU A 14 7.33 4.87 1.79
C LEU A 14 7.75 6.34 1.65
N VAL A 15 8.19 6.74 0.45
CA VAL A 15 8.61 8.11 0.13
C VAL A 15 7.82 8.63 -1.06
N CYS A 16 7.42 9.89 -0.99
CA CYS A 16 6.60 10.49 -2.03
C CYS A 16 7.48 10.81 -3.25
N PRO A 17 7.17 10.30 -4.45
CA PRO A 17 8.02 10.51 -5.63
C PRO A 17 8.11 11.98 -6.06
N LEU A 18 7.12 12.80 -5.70
CA LEU A 18 7.10 14.23 -6.05
C LEU A 18 7.85 15.15 -5.06
N CYS A 19 7.72 14.93 -3.75
CA CYS A 19 8.24 15.85 -2.74
C CYS A 19 9.23 15.23 -1.74
N SER A 20 9.55 13.94 -1.91
CA SER A 20 10.35 13.14 -0.97
C SER A 20 9.84 13.16 0.48
N GLY A 21 8.57 13.51 0.70
CA GLY A 21 7.94 13.48 2.01
C GLY A 21 7.62 12.06 2.47
N THR A 22 7.66 11.84 3.78
CA THR A 22 7.32 10.58 4.46
C THR A 22 5.96 10.65 5.19
N SER A 23 5.28 11.80 5.13
CA SER A 23 3.97 12.01 5.73
C SER A 23 2.86 11.65 4.75
N PHE A 24 2.12 10.59 5.08
CA PHE A 24 1.01 10.10 4.28
C PHE A 24 -0.24 9.91 5.14
N GLN A 25 -1.39 10.23 4.57
CA GLN A 25 -2.70 9.85 5.07
C GLN A 25 -3.11 8.54 4.38
N LYS A 26 -3.55 7.57 5.17
CA LYS A 26 -4.01 6.27 4.67
C LYS A 26 -5.52 6.29 4.54
N GLU A 27 -6.02 6.03 3.35
CA GLU A 27 -7.43 5.86 3.05
C GLU A 27 -7.69 4.46 2.49
N ILE A 28 -8.81 3.84 2.87
CA ILE A 28 -9.16 2.50 2.42
C ILE A 28 -10.51 2.58 1.73
N ALA A 29 -10.51 2.39 0.41
CA ALA A 29 -11.74 2.25 -0.35
C ALA A 29 -12.13 0.77 -0.42
N LYS A 30 -13.35 0.47 0.03
CA LYS A 30 -14.01 -0.80 -0.23
C LYS A 30 -14.96 -0.57 -1.39
N SER A 31 -14.73 -1.26 -2.50
CA SER A 31 -15.66 -1.28 -3.62
C SER A 31 -16.26 -2.67 -3.68
N ASP A 32 -17.56 -2.74 -3.35
CA ASP A 32 -18.40 -3.89 -3.63
C ASP A 32 -18.72 -3.93 -5.13
N SER A 33 -18.46 -5.07 -5.78
CA SER A 33 -18.96 -5.27 -7.13
C SER A 33 -20.48 -5.48 -7.07
N ARG A 34 -21.21 -4.79 -7.94
CA ARG A 34 -22.69 -4.79 -8.05
C ARG A 34 -23.33 -6.16 -8.32
N TRP A 35 -22.52 -7.19 -8.48
CA TRP A 35 -22.90 -8.58 -8.77
C TRP A 35 -22.48 -9.58 -7.68
N GLY A 36 -22.07 -9.12 -6.48
CA GLY A 36 -22.02 -9.94 -5.26
C GLY A 36 -20.84 -10.90 -5.08
N PHE A 37 -19.90 -10.99 -6.03
CA PHE A 37 -18.88 -12.05 -6.06
C PHE A 37 -17.43 -11.55 -5.84
N THR A 38 -17.14 -10.24 -5.76
CA THR A 38 -15.76 -9.77 -5.53
C THR A 38 -15.71 -8.47 -4.74
N THR A 39 -15.06 -8.51 -3.57
CA THR A 39 -14.76 -7.30 -2.78
C THR A 39 -13.38 -6.79 -3.16
N HIS A 40 -13.32 -5.59 -3.74
CA HIS A 40 -12.05 -4.93 -4.02
C HIS A 40 -11.70 -3.99 -2.87
N LYS A 41 -10.60 -4.29 -2.18
CA LYS A 41 -10.03 -3.40 -1.15
C LYS A 41 -8.85 -2.67 -1.76
N VAL A 42 -9.00 -1.38 -2.02
CA VAL A 42 -7.93 -0.51 -2.49
C VAL A 42 -7.42 0.30 -1.31
N THR A 43 -6.12 0.30 -1.09
CA THR A 43 -5.49 1.18 -0.09
C THR A 43 -4.87 2.36 -0.82
N MET A 44 -5.22 3.56 -0.44
CA MET A 44 -4.69 4.80 -0.98
C MET A 44 -3.83 5.48 0.08
N MET A 45 -2.65 5.93 -0.32
CA MET A 45 -1.76 6.72 0.54
C MET A 45 -1.63 8.11 -0.08
N ILE A 46 -2.16 9.11 0.61
CA ILE A 46 -2.21 10.50 0.14
C ILE A 46 -1.10 11.27 0.85
N CYS A 47 -0.13 11.82 0.11
CA CYS A 47 0.92 12.62 0.72
C CYS A 47 0.34 13.94 1.26
N THR A 48 0.52 14.21 2.55
CA THR A 48 -0.03 15.41 3.19
C THR A 48 0.67 16.71 2.78
N ARG A 49 1.85 16.62 2.17
CA ARG A 49 2.65 17.79 1.74
C ARG A 49 2.31 18.28 0.34
N CYS A 50 2.02 17.38 -0.59
CA CYS A 50 1.80 17.70 -2.01
C CYS A 50 0.50 17.14 -2.59
N ALA A 51 -0.35 16.53 -1.75
CA ALA A 51 -1.61 15.90 -2.14
C ALA A 51 -1.47 14.76 -3.18
N HIS A 52 -0.27 14.20 -3.35
CA HIS A 52 -0.04 13.11 -4.30
C HIS A 52 -0.62 11.79 -3.77
N ILE A 53 -1.40 11.10 -4.60
CA ILE A 53 -2.13 9.89 -4.23
C ILE A 53 -1.42 8.67 -4.81
N LEU A 54 -0.93 7.79 -3.93
CA LEU A 54 -0.38 6.49 -4.30
C LEU A 54 -1.47 5.42 -4.09
N HIS A 55 -1.85 4.76 -5.18
CA HIS A 55 -2.81 3.67 -5.16
C HIS A 55 -2.08 2.34 -4.96
N PHE A 56 -2.33 1.70 -3.83
CA PHE A 56 -1.92 0.33 -3.56
C PHE A 56 -3.10 -0.59 -3.79
N TYR A 57 -3.05 -1.34 -4.89
CA TYR A 57 -4.02 -2.38 -5.15
C TYR A 57 -3.69 -3.58 -4.26
N ASN A 58 -4.43 -3.72 -3.17
CA ASN A 58 -4.36 -4.94 -2.39
C ASN A 58 -5.15 -6.00 -3.16
N HIS A 59 -4.54 -7.17 -3.36
CA HIS A 59 -4.91 -8.26 -4.27
C HIS A 59 -6.43 -8.49 -4.43
N ARG A 60 -6.86 -8.95 -5.61
CA ARG A 60 -8.24 -9.45 -5.80
C ARG A 60 -8.44 -10.65 -4.87
N SER A 61 -9.35 -10.54 -3.91
CA SER A 61 -9.85 -11.69 -3.17
C SER A 61 -10.88 -12.38 -4.07
N ILE A 62 -10.40 -13.12 -5.06
CA ILE A 62 -11.23 -13.99 -5.89
C ILE A 62 -11.41 -15.27 -5.07
N PHE A 63 -12.53 -15.38 -4.34
CA PHE A 63 -13.05 -16.63 -3.78
C PHE A 63 -12.09 -17.53 -2.95
N ASP A 64 -12.28 -17.50 -1.64
CA ASP A 64 -12.19 -18.72 -0.84
C ASP A 64 -13.43 -19.57 -1.22
N ILE A 65 -13.25 -20.56 -2.09
CA ILE A 65 -14.19 -21.66 -2.28
C ILE A 65 -13.63 -22.79 -1.43
N ASP A 66 -14.26 -23.04 -0.28
CA ASP A 66 -14.33 -24.37 0.33
C ASP A 66 -15.50 -25.14 -0.31
#